data_AF-A0A3R7L6I4-F1
#
_entry.id   AF-A0A3R7L6I4-F1
#
_cell.length_a   1.000
_cell.length_b   1.000
_cell.length_c   1.000
_cell.angle_alpha   90.00
_cell.angle_beta   90.00
_cell.angle_gamma   90.00
#
_symmetry.space_group_name_H-M   'P 1'
#
loop_
_entity.id
_entity.type
_entity.pdbx_description
1 polymer ?
#
loop_
_entity_poly.entity_id
_entity_poly.type
_entity_poly.pdbx_seq_one_letter_code
_entity_poly.pdbx_strand_id
1 'polypeptide(L)'
;MRKLLFLTAGVCLLLSNQVVLAVDGAMPFTLTPASPPISGAAGAMLDGQVRKLGFDPDSEAGKLVRKWLVQTLTDPDWRKVMAPPSGRPGDNPSDASIANRLGATLSPHERETLLRLFLSFVSGLKPEECGQILGRKGSLPGTNILSARQLDALLTLLNSAVKKSARGDMPSESYSIAQALDADSTIEMQTEAELRKNKEITEAEMQDLPAIFNGRHACIAASAVIRSMLEAPEPTKTIASWDFLSSPWHGSASQYVLRTAEHYANNEFGLDKLPAQLASQLPASGSKPLGFRSVAIEGDWENQSHPEFDGRYRKTYWNLHDTGAVATFLSRADADKEVVYGRFATEFGFAGLRDQEVGTGIRISPPAVFPASQFSMASESNVVPQPNKSFRVPATQPSVDDVGDYQCQTYGKYPASKVFKDLTGDAVDVSCHAVSVTGVTKYQVREAYLYDYSISVRLFEIDKDGLTVSRIRDVTVTQ
;
A
#
# COMPACT_ATOMS: atom_id res chain seq x y z
N MET A 1 4.52 -2.85 6.09
CA MET A 1 5.51 -1.98 6.80
C MET A 1 4.78 -0.78 7.41
N ARG A 2 4.30 -0.90 8.64
CA ARG A 2 3.65 0.21 9.35
C ARG A 2 4.71 1.24 9.73
N LYS A 3 4.86 2.27 8.89
CA LYS A 3 5.72 3.46 9.01
C LYS A 3 7.14 3.17 9.54
N LEU A 4 8.15 3.41 8.69
CA LEU A 4 9.35 4.09 9.18
C LEU A 4 8.87 5.40 9.83
N LEU A 5 8.65 5.36 11.15
CA LEU A 5 8.18 6.46 11.97
C LEU A 5 9.20 7.60 12.01
N PHE A 6 10.23 7.65 11.16
CA PHE A 6 11.25 8.71 11.19
C PHE A 6 10.67 10.10 10.97
N LEU A 7 9.72 10.27 10.02
CA LEU A 7 9.06 11.56 9.80
C LEU A 7 8.04 11.88 10.89
N THR A 8 7.25 10.90 11.32
CA THR A 8 6.20 11.15 12.33
C THR A 8 6.78 11.20 13.75
N ALA A 9 7.85 10.51 14.08
CA ALA A 9 8.52 10.63 15.37
C ALA A 9 9.44 11.85 15.40
N GLY A 10 10.23 12.15 14.36
CA GLY A 10 11.08 13.35 14.35
C GLY A 10 10.28 14.64 14.20
N VAL A 11 9.45 14.73 13.15
CA VAL A 11 8.61 15.92 12.90
C VAL A 11 7.38 15.92 13.80
N CYS A 12 6.69 14.80 14.10
CA CYS A 12 5.67 14.85 15.15
C CYS A 12 6.22 14.86 16.58
N LEU A 13 7.44 14.48 16.98
CA LEU A 13 7.91 14.88 18.35
C LEU A 13 8.14 16.38 18.44
N LEU A 14 8.67 16.99 17.36
CA LEU A 14 8.84 18.43 17.25
C LEU A 14 7.48 19.17 17.17
N LEU A 15 6.44 18.53 16.61
CA LEU A 15 5.12 19.15 16.36
C LEU A 15 3.96 18.63 17.24
N SER A 16 4.07 17.50 17.95
CA SER A 16 3.01 16.85 18.76
C SER A 16 3.13 17.10 20.26
N ASN A 17 4.16 17.83 20.71
CA ASN A 17 4.22 18.41 22.07
C ASN A 17 3.18 19.54 22.30
N GLN A 18 2.09 19.55 21.52
CA GLN A 18 0.96 20.47 21.58
C GLN A 18 0.07 20.27 22.83
N VAL A 19 0.22 19.19 23.61
CA VAL A 19 -0.63 18.96 24.80
C VAL A 19 -0.22 19.85 26.00
N VAL A 20 0.84 20.66 25.90
CA VAL A 20 1.25 21.58 26.99
C VAL A 20 1.25 23.07 26.58
N LEU A 21 0.85 23.41 25.35
CA LEU A 21 0.79 24.82 24.91
C LEU A 21 -0.64 25.40 24.90
N ALA A 22 -1.63 24.65 25.34
CA ALA A 22 -2.97 25.16 25.61
C ALA A 22 -3.16 25.39 27.12
N VAL A 23 -3.36 26.67 27.48
CA VAL A 23 -3.97 27.20 28.74
C VAL A 23 -3.02 27.18 29.96
N ASP A 24 -2.58 28.29 30.57
CA ASP A 24 -3.30 29.51 30.97
C ASP A 24 -2.50 30.81 30.73
N GLY A 25 -3.16 31.84 30.19
CA GLY A 25 -2.71 33.24 30.29
C GLY A 25 -1.81 33.77 29.16
N ALA A 26 -2.34 33.88 27.93
CA ALA A 26 -1.66 34.62 26.86
C ALA A 26 -1.69 36.14 27.11
N MET A 27 -0.53 36.76 27.33
CA MET A 27 -0.34 38.17 26.98
C MET A 27 0.01 38.26 25.48
N PRO A 28 -0.65 39.16 24.71
CA PRO A 28 -0.34 39.32 23.29
C PRO A 28 1.04 39.98 23.13
N PHE A 29 1.99 39.26 22.53
CA PHE A 29 3.27 39.82 22.12
C PHE A 29 3.09 40.64 20.84
N THR A 30 2.98 41.96 20.96
CA THR A 30 3.30 42.88 19.86
C THR A 30 4.78 43.26 19.97
N LEU A 31 5.61 42.74 19.07
CA LEU A 31 7.01 43.13 18.94
C LEU A 31 7.18 44.03 17.71
N THR A 32 7.43 45.31 17.96
CA THR A 32 8.02 46.26 17.00
C THR A 32 9.45 45.86 16.65
N PRO A 33 10.00 46.30 15.49
CA PRO A 33 11.27 45.83 14.95
C PRO A 33 12.48 46.44 15.67
N ALA A 34 12.72 46.00 16.90
CA ALA A 34 13.99 46.07 17.62
C ALA A 34 13.90 45.04 18.75
N SER A 35 14.48 43.86 18.57
CA SER A 35 14.35 42.73 19.50
C SER A 35 14.79 43.10 20.93
N PRO A 36 13.89 43.09 21.94
CA PRO A 36 14.32 43.11 23.34
C PRO A 36 14.77 41.70 23.76
N PRO A 37 15.64 41.58 24.78
CA PRO A 37 16.02 40.30 25.35
C PRO A 37 14.78 39.57 25.88
N ILE A 38 14.63 38.31 25.49
CA ILE A 38 13.60 37.40 26.00
C ILE A 38 13.71 37.38 27.53
N SER A 39 12.63 37.69 28.26
CA SER A 39 12.63 37.73 29.72
C SER A 39 13.10 36.39 30.32
N GLY A 40 13.71 36.41 31.51
CA GLY A 40 14.31 35.22 32.12
C GLY A 40 13.35 34.03 32.31
N ALA A 41 12.06 34.28 32.53
CA ALA A 41 11.03 33.25 32.63
C ALA A 41 10.72 32.56 31.28
N ALA A 42 10.72 33.32 30.18
CA ALA A 42 10.53 32.78 28.83
C ALA A 42 11.79 32.03 28.35
N GLY A 43 12.99 32.46 28.77
CA GLY A 43 14.24 31.74 28.53
C GLY A 43 14.24 30.33 29.17
N ALA A 44 13.89 30.24 30.45
CA ALA A 44 13.83 28.96 31.17
C ALA A 44 12.78 28.00 30.59
N MET A 45 11.64 28.51 30.13
CA MET A 45 10.62 27.72 29.45
C MET A 45 11.15 27.13 28.13
N LEU A 46 11.82 27.95 27.30
CA LEU A 46 12.43 27.50 26.04
C LEU A 46 13.52 26.46 26.29
N ASP A 47 14.42 26.70 27.24
CA ASP A 47 15.49 25.75 27.59
C ASP A 47 14.89 24.43 28.12
N GLY A 48 13.78 24.49 28.85
CA GLY A 48 12.99 23.32 29.25
C GLY A 48 12.43 22.54 28.05
N GLN A 49 11.94 23.21 27.01
CA GLN A 49 11.47 22.56 25.78
C GLN A 49 12.62 21.96 24.97
N VAL A 50 13.76 22.64 24.87
CA VAL A 50 14.96 22.11 24.21
C VAL A 50 15.43 20.82 24.90
N ARG A 51 15.43 20.78 26.24
CA ARG A 51 15.73 19.57 27.02
C ARG A 51 14.68 18.47 26.87
N LYS A 52 13.38 18.81 26.76
CA LYS A 52 12.33 17.82 26.46
C LYS A 52 12.50 17.21 25.07
N LEU A 53 12.99 18.01 24.13
CA LEU A 53 13.46 17.55 22.83
C LEU A 53 14.84 16.90 22.91
N GLY A 54 15.35 16.57 24.10
CA GLY A 54 16.58 15.82 24.35
C GLY A 54 17.89 16.58 24.13
N PHE A 55 17.88 17.83 23.67
CA PHE A 55 19.09 18.60 23.42
C PHE A 55 19.57 19.34 24.67
N ASP A 56 20.89 19.44 24.82
CA ASP A 56 21.50 20.39 25.75
C ASP A 56 21.32 21.82 25.21
N PRO A 57 20.60 22.72 25.91
CA PRO A 57 20.36 24.10 25.46
C PRO A 57 21.63 24.89 25.14
N ASP A 58 22.74 24.56 25.80
CA ASP A 58 24.01 25.26 25.64
C ASP A 58 24.86 24.71 24.47
N SER A 59 24.50 23.53 23.95
CA SER A 59 25.14 22.95 22.76
C SER A 59 24.75 23.71 21.49
N GLU A 60 25.58 23.63 20.44
CA GLU A 60 25.28 24.23 19.14
C GLU A 60 23.95 23.72 18.56
N ALA A 61 23.64 22.43 18.73
CA ALA A 61 22.36 21.87 18.33
C ALA A 61 21.20 22.43 19.16
N GLY A 62 21.38 22.56 20.48
CA GLY A 62 20.37 23.15 21.38
C GLY A 62 20.05 24.60 21.04
N LYS A 63 21.06 25.41 20.71
CA LYS A 63 20.88 26.79 20.24
C LYS A 63 20.07 26.84 18.94
N LEU A 64 20.30 25.92 18.00
CA LEU A 64 19.53 25.81 16.76
C LEU A 64 18.06 25.44 17.03
N VAL A 65 17.80 24.44 17.89
CA VAL A 65 16.44 24.07 18.30
C VAL A 65 15.74 25.26 18.97
N ARG A 66 16.43 25.96 19.88
CA ARG A 66 15.88 27.14 20.55
C ARG A 66 15.49 28.22 19.53
N LYS A 67 16.35 28.51 18.56
CA LYS A 67 16.07 29.46 17.48
C LYS A 67 14.85 29.04 16.66
N TRP A 68 14.76 27.75 16.31
CA TRP A 68 13.64 27.20 15.56
C TRP A 68 12.32 27.26 16.33
N LEU A 69 12.30 26.90 17.62
CA LEU A 69 11.11 27.03 18.48
C LEU A 69 10.58 28.47 18.51
N VAL A 70 11.47 29.45 18.65
CA VAL A 70 11.10 30.87 18.59
C VAL A 70 10.53 31.23 17.21
N GLN A 71 11.13 30.73 16.13
CA GLN A 71 10.65 30.96 14.77
C GLN A 71 9.25 30.38 14.57
N THR A 72 9.00 29.12 14.96
CA THR A 72 7.69 28.47 14.80
C THR A 72 6.58 29.20 15.56
N LEU A 73 6.89 29.79 16.71
CA LEU A 73 5.93 30.55 17.52
C LEU A 73 5.63 31.95 16.95
N THR A 74 6.61 32.57 16.26
CA THR A 74 6.51 33.96 15.83
C THR A 74 6.13 34.12 14.36
N ASP A 75 6.56 33.18 13.51
CA ASP A 75 6.36 33.20 12.06
C ASP A 75 4.88 32.92 11.68
N PRO A 76 4.21 33.83 10.96
CA PRO A 76 2.82 33.64 10.53
C PRO A 76 2.65 32.45 9.57
N ASP A 77 3.67 32.10 8.78
CA ASP A 77 3.60 30.97 7.83
C ASP A 77 3.52 29.64 8.60
N TRP A 78 4.31 29.50 9.67
CA TRP A 78 4.24 28.35 10.58
C TRP A 78 2.87 28.26 11.25
N ARG A 79 2.34 29.38 11.77
CA ARG A 79 0.99 29.40 12.36
C ARG A 79 -0.09 28.99 11.37
N LYS A 80 0.02 29.41 10.10
CA LYS A 80 -0.92 29.06 9.04
C LYS A 80 -0.89 27.55 8.71
N VAL A 81 0.30 26.96 8.59
CA VAL A 81 0.45 25.52 8.28
C VAL A 81 0.06 24.64 9.46
N MET A 82 0.35 25.09 10.68
CA MET A 82 0.05 24.39 11.93
C MET A 82 -1.42 24.51 12.36
N ALA A 83 -2.18 25.44 11.78
CA ALA A 83 -3.60 25.56 12.06
C ALA A 83 -4.33 24.27 11.67
N PRO A 84 -5.28 23.78 12.50
CA PRO A 84 -6.09 22.64 12.15
C PRO A 84 -6.84 22.93 10.84
N PRO A 85 -6.99 21.92 9.96
CA PRO A 85 -7.75 22.10 8.72
C PRO A 85 -9.14 22.63 9.06
N SER A 86 -9.59 23.65 8.33
CA SER A 86 -10.95 24.18 8.50
C SER A 86 -11.94 23.08 8.14
N GLY A 87 -12.56 22.49 9.16
CA GLY A 87 -13.38 21.28 9.03
C GLY A 87 -14.51 21.47 8.03
N ARG A 88 -14.32 20.98 6.81
CA ARG A 88 -15.43 20.69 5.91
C ARG A 88 -16.04 19.34 6.34
N PRO A 89 -17.37 19.21 6.35
CA PRO A 89 -18.01 17.93 6.64
C PRO A 89 -17.55 16.89 5.61
N GLY A 90 -16.84 15.86 6.06
CA GLY A 90 -16.26 14.80 5.21
C GLY A 90 -14.74 14.66 5.30
N ASP A 91 -14.04 15.68 5.80
CA ASP A 91 -12.59 15.59 6.03
C ASP A 91 -12.34 14.89 7.38
N ASN A 92 -11.88 13.63 7.34
CA ASN A 92 -11.42 12.96 8.55
C ASN A 92 -10.13 13.63 9.04
N PRO A 93 -10.10 14.21 10.26
CA PRO A 93 -8.92 14.90 10.78
C PRO A 93 -7.70 13.98 11.01
N SER A 94 -7.88 12.65 10.91
CA SER A 94 -6.80 11.66 10.92
C SER A 94 -5.99 11.60 9.62
N ASP A 95 -6.52 12.11 8.51
CA ASP A 95 -6.04 11.70 7.19
C ASP A 95 -4.99 12.64 6.57
N ALA A 96 -4.88 13.88 7.05
CA ALA A 96 -3.90 14.85 6.55
C ALA A 96 -2.84 15.21 7.61
N SER A 97 -1.94 14.26 7.90
CA SER A 97 -0.81 14.53 8.79
C SER A 97 0.02 15.72 8.25
N ILE A 98 0.50 16.59 9.16
CA ILE A 98 1.35 17.74 8.77
C ILE A 98 2.59 17.26 8.00
N ALA A 99 3.12 16.08 8.35
CA ALA A 99 4.23 15.45 7.65
C ALA A 99 3.92 15.21 6.15
N ASN A 100 2.73 14.68 5.82
CA ASN A 100 2.34 14.44 4.42
C ASN A 100 2.23 15.76 3.65
N ARG A 101 1.61 16.78 4.28
CA ARG A 101 1.47 18.12 3.68
C ARG A 101 2.83 18.77 3.40
N LEU A 102 3.76 18.66 4.35
CA LEU A 102 5.11 19.18 4.17
C LEU A 102 5.90 18.37 3.13
N GLY A 103 5.80 17.05 3.14
CA GLY A 103 6.41 16.19 2.13
C GLY A 103 6.00 16.57 0.72
N ALA A 104 4.70 16.77 0.50
CA ALA A 104 4.13 17.17 -0.80
C ALA A 104 4.62 18.54 -1.29
N THR A 105 5.10 19.41 -0.38
CA THR A 105 5.62 20.75 -0.73
C THR A 105 7.11 20.76 -1.07
N LEU A 106 7.84 19.67 -0.77
CA LEU A 106 9.25 19.55 -1.10
C LEU A 106 9.40 19.24 -2.60
N SER A 107 10.31 19.93 -3.26
CA SER A 107 10.73 19.59 -4.63
C SER A 107 11.47 18.24 -4.67
N PRO A 108 11.66 17.61 -5.85
CA PRO A 108 12.40 16.35 -5.96
C PRO A 108 13.80 16.43 -5.34
N HIS A 109 14.51 17.54 -5.54
CA HIS A 109 15.83 17.76 -4.97
C HIS A 109 15.81 17.94 -3.45
N GLU A 110 14.80 18.63 -2.91
CA GLU A 110 14.62 18.78 -1.47
C GLU A 110 14.27 17.45 -0.80
N ARG A 111 13.44 16.62 -1.45
CA ARG A 111 13.13 15.25 -1.01
C ARG A 111 14.38 14.36 -1.00
N GLU A 112 15.19 14.42 -2.05
CA GLU A 112 16.48 13.71 -2.10
C GLU A 112 17.43 14.16 -0.97
N THR A 113 17.50 15.46 -0.71
CA THR A 113 18.31 16.02 0.40
C THR A 113 17.80 15.51 1.75
N LEU A 114 16.49 15.48 1.95
CA LEU A 114 15.87 14.94 3.16
C LEU A 114 16.17 13.45 3.34
N LEU A 115 16.07 12.65 2.28
CA LEU A 115 16.41 11.23 2.31
C LEU A 115 17.90 11.00 2.64
N ARG A 116 18.83 11.82 2.12
CA ARG A 116 20.25 11.75 2.52
C ARG A 116 20.47 12.07 3.99
N LEU A 117 19.76 13.06 4.54
CA LEU A 117 19.81 13.37 5.96
C LEU A 117 19.30 12.18 6.79
N PHE A 118 18.20 11.54 6.39
CA PHE A 118 17.70 10.34 7.04
C PHE A 118 18.67 9.17 6.95
N LEU A 119 19.28 8.93 5.78
CA LEU A 119 20.28 7.88 5.63
C LEU A 119 21.44 8.10 6.59
N SER A 120 21.93 9.33 6.68
CA SER A 120 23.02 9.69 7.59
C SER A 120 22.63 9.55 9.06
N PHE A 121 21.37 9.83 9.40
CA PHE A 121 20.83 9.63 10.75
C PHE A 121 20.76 8.13 11.08
N VAL A 122 20.08 7.33 10.25
CA VAL A 122 19.89 5.88 10.48
C VAL A 122 21.24 5.15 10.52
N SER A 123 22.19 5.54 9.67
CA SER A 123 23.53 4.94 9.65
C SER A 123 24.36 5.27 10.91
N GLY A 124 23.99 6.31 11.66
CA GLY A 124 24.63 6.69 12.92
C GLY A 124 24.03 6.02 14.16
N LEU A 125 22.88 5.35 14.01
CA LEU A 125 22.19 4.67 15.11
C LEU A 125 22.82 3.32 15.45
N LYS A 126 22.81 2.97 16.73
CA LYS A 126 23.07 1.60 17.15
C LYS A 126 21.86 0.70 16.81
N PRO A 127 22.06 -0.62 16.60
CA PRO A 127 20.97 -1.56 16.33
C PRO A 127 19.81 -1.49 17.34
N GLU A 128 20.14 -1.37 18.63
CA GLU A 128 19.18 -1.26 19.74
C GLU A 128 18.36 0.04 19.66
N GLU A 129 18.99 1.14 19.25
CA GLU A 129 18.34 2.45 19.10
C GLU A 129 17.38 2.44 17.91
N CYS A 130 17.75 1.81 16.79
CA CYS A 130 16.82 1.59 15.68
C CYS A 130 15.63 0.72 16.08
N GLY A 131 15.86 -0.38 16.81
CA GLY A 131 14.77 -1.24 17.28
C GLY A 131 13.78 -0.50 18.17
N GLN A 132 14.23 0.46 18.98
CA GLN A 132 13.36 1.29 19.81
C GLN A 132 12.62 2.38 19.01
N ILE A 133 13.32 3.00 18.06
CA ILE A 133 12.74 4.05 17.18
C ILE A 133 11.72 3.45 16.20
N LEU A 134 11.99 2.24 15.69
CA LEU A 134 11.18 1.57 14.66
C LEU A 134 10.17 0.58 15.23
N GLY A 135 10.50 -0.13 16.31
CA GLY A 135 9.72 -1.20 16.92
C GLY A 135 8.65 -0.77 17.94
N ARG A 136 8.30 0.52 18.00
CA ARG A 136 7.08 1.04 18.70
C ARG A 136 7.03 0.88 20.23
N LYS A 137 8.12 0.52 20.92
CA LYS A 137 8.16 0.42 22.40
C LYS A 137 9.22 1.36 22.99
N GLY A 138 8.75 2.41 23.67
CA GLY A 138 9.57 3.26 24.54
C GLY A 138 9.53 4.75 24.19
N SER A 139 9.77 5.59 25.19
CA SER A 139 10.17 6.99 24.99
C SER A 139 11.43 7.02 24.14
N LEU A 140 11.42 7.69 22.97
CA LEU A 140 12.56 7.76 22.08
C LEU A 140 13.82 8.25 22.84
N PRO A 141 14.82 7.39 23.06
CA PRO A 141 16.12 7.87 23.49
C PRO A 141 16.84 8.45 22.26
N GLY A 142 17.22 9.72 22.34
CA GLY A 142 18.26 10.28 21.47
C GLY A 142 17.79 11.09 20.26
N THR A 143 17.14 12.21 20.49
CA THR A 143 17.13 13.35 19.55
C THR A 143 18.53 14.00 19.41
N ASN A 144 19.48 13.71 20.31
CA ASN A 144 20.89 14.12 20.24
C ASN A 144 21.73 13.46 19.13
N ILE A 145 21.10 12.68 18.26
CA ILE A 145 21.81 11.88 17.25
C ILE A 145 22.10 12.71 15.99
N LEU A 146 21.37 13.80 15.76
CA LEU A 146 21.69 14.75 14.69
C LEU A 146 22.81 15.70 15.14
N SER A 147 23.88 15.78 14.36
CA SER A 147 24.86 16.86 14.48
C SER A 147 24.19 18.21 14.23
N ALA A 148 24.77 19.30 14.78
CA ALA A 148 24.26 20.66 14.56
C ALA A 148 24.09 21.00 13.08
N ARG A 149 25.00 20.51 12.22
CA ARG A 149 24.92 20.69 10.75
C ARG A 149 23.74 19.94 10.13
N GLN A 150 23.50 18.69 10.52
CA GLN A 150 22.36 17.91 9.99
C GLN A 150 21.03 18.51 10.47
N LEU A 151 20.98 18.95 11.74
CA LEU A 151 19.82 19.62 12.30
C LEU A 151 19.52 20.93 11.56
N ASP A 152 20.52 21.78 11.33
CA ASP A 152 20.36 23.03 10.57
C ASP A 152 19.83 22.78 9.15
N ALA A 153 20.36 21.76 8.46
CA ALA A 153 19.88 21.37 7.13
C ALA A 153 18.41 20.89 7.16
N LEU A 154 18.04 20.07 8.14
CA LEU A 154 16.65 19.61 8.31
C LEU A 154 15.70 20.79 8.58
N LEU A 155 16.07 21.67 9.52
CA LEU A 155 15.28 22.84 9.88
C LEU A 155 15.13 23.80 8.70
N THR A 156 16.17 23.93 7.86
CA THR A 156 16.13 24.72 6.63
C THR A 156 15.13 24.15 5.61
N LEU A 157 15.13 22.83 5.41
CA LEU A 157 14.15 22.16 4.53
C LEU A 157 12.72 22.32 5.04
N LEU A 158 12.49 22.13 6.34
CA LEU A 158 11.17 22.32 6.96
C LEU A 158 10.68 23.76 6.81
N ASN A 159 11.56 24.74 7.03
CA ASN A 159 11.23 26.15 6.82
C ASN A 159 10.90 26.47 5.35
N SER A 160 11.60 25.88 4.39
CA SER A 160 11.29 26.01 2.95
C SER A 160 9.90 25.46 2.64
N ALA A 161 9.62 24.22 3.09
CA ALA A 161 8.34 23.55 2.92
C ALA A 161 7.17 24.36 3.51
N VAL A 162 7.32 24.87 4.73
CA VAL A 162 6.31 25.69 5.41
C VAL A 162 6.01 26.97 4.62
N LYS A 163 7.04 27.69 4.17
CA LYS A 163 6.86 28.92 3.37
C LYS A 163 6.13 28.65 2.07
N LYS A 164 6.49 27.57 1.36
CA LYS A 164 5.82 27.15 0.12
C LYS A 164 4.35 26.78 0.39
N SER A 165 4.10 25.97 1.41
CA SER A 165 2.75 25.57 1.82
C SER A 165 1.89 26.77 2.20
N ALA A 166 2.42 27.70 3.01
CA ALA A 166 1.71 28.90 3.43
C ALA A 166 1.34 29.83 2.26
N ARG A 167 2.14 29.85 1.20
CA ARG A 167 1.88 30.65 -0.02
C ARG A 167 0.95 29.96 -1.01
N GLY A 168 0.73 28.65 -0.86
CA GLY A 168 0.02 27.84 -1.86
C GLY A 168 0.91 27.47 -3.05
N ASP A 169 2.22 27.68 -2.95
CA ASP A 169 3.22 27.37 -3.97
C ASP A 169 3.59 25.87 -3.90
N MET A 170 2.60 24.98 -4.06
CA MET A 170 2.84 23.54 -4.07
C MET A 170 3.35 23.11 -5.45
N PRO A 171 4.41 22.27 -5.54
CA PRO A 171 4.77 21.63 -6.79
C PRO A 171 3.55 20.91 -7.37
N SER A 172 3.23 21.14 -8.64
CA SER A 172 2.18 20.40 -9.34
C SER A 172 2.69 19.00 -9.74
N GLU A 173 2.97 18.18 -8.74
CA GLU A 173 3.39 16.79 -8.92
C GLU A 173 2.26 15.85 -8.50
N SER A 174 1.80 15.05 -9.44
CA SER A 174 0.84 13.99 -9.21
C SER A 174 1.23 12.79 -10.07
N TYR A 175 1.22 11.61 -9.48
CA TYR A 175 1.50 10.36 -10.17
C TYR A 175 0.26 9.49 -10.14
N SER A 176 0.04 8.72 -11.20
CA SER A 176 -1.00 7.70 -11.18
C SER A 176 -0.64 6.61 -10.18
N ILE A 177 -1.66 5.90 -9.69
CA ILE A 177 -1.42 4.77 -8.78
C ILE A 177 -0.56 3.68 -9.43
N ALA A 178 -0.70 3.46 -10.75
CA ALA A 178 0.14 2.53 -11.50
C ALA A 178 1.61 2.94 -11.52
N GLN A 179 1.91 4.23 -11.71
CA GLN A 179 3.29 4.75 -11.62
C GLN A 179 3.87 4.58 -10.21
N ALA A 180 3.05 4.82 -9.19
CA ALA A 180 3.47 4.65 -7.80
C ALA A 180 3.72 3.17 -7.45
N LEU A 181 2.89 2.23 -7.92
CA LEU A 181 3.08 0.79 -7.73
C LEU A 181 4.33 0.25 -8.43
N ASP A 182 4.61 0.70 -9.66
CA ASP A 182 5.83 0.33 -10.39
C ASP A 182 7.08 0.84 -9.67
N ALA A 183 7.03 2.07 -9.17
CA ALA A 183 8.11 2.64 -8.37
C ALA A 183 8.29 1.89 -7.04
N ASP A 184 7.21 1.61 -6.31
CA ASP A 184 7.21 0.84 -5.05
C ASP A 184 7.86 -0.54 -5.25
N SER A 185 7.43 -1.28 -6.27
CA SER A 185 8.00 -2.61 -6.57
C SER A 185 9.47 -2.54 -6.96
N THR A 186 9.88 -1.53 -7.73
CA THR A 186 11.29 -1.35 -8.09
C THR A 186 12.15 -1.08 -6.86
N ILE A 187 11.70 -0.20 -5.96
CA ILE A 187 12.41 0.09 -4.71
C ILE A 187 12.46 -1.13 -3.80
N GLU A 188 11.37 -1.89 -3.71
CA GLU A 188 11.32 -3.11 -2.91
C GLU A 188 12.31 -4.17 -3.41
N MET A 189 12.31 -4.46 -4.71
CA MET A 189 13.26 -5.40 -5.31
C MET A 189 14.72 -4.97 -5.12
N GLN A 190 15.01 -3.67 -5.26
CA GLN A 190 16.34 -3.12 -5.00
C GLN A 190 16.71 -3.24 -3.52
N THR A 191 15.77 -2.96 -2.61
CA THR A 191 15.97 -3.08 -1.16
C THR A 191 16.30 -4.52 -0.80
N GLU A 192 15.53 -5.48 -1.33
CA GLU A 192 15.75 -6.90 -1.10
C GLU A 192 17.13 -7.34 -1.61
N ALA A 193 17.53 -6.89 -2.80
CA ALA A 193 18.85 -7.13 -3.36
C ALA A 193 19.98 -6.52 -2.49
N GLU A 194 19.78 -5.31 -1.95
CA GLU A 194 20.72 -4.69 -1.01
C GLU A 194 20.80 -5.45 0.31
N LEU A 195 19.68 -5.91 0.85
CA LEU A 195 19.65 -6.68 2.10
C LEU A 195 20.36 -8.02 1.95
N ARG A 196 20.19 -8.72 0.81
CA ARG A 196 20.90 -9.97 0.50
C ARG A 196 22.42 -9.81 0.45
N LYS A 197 22.95 -8.61 0.15
CA LYS A 197 24.40 -8.35 0.20
C LYS A 197 24.93 -8.30 1.63
N ASN A 198 24.07 -8.12 2.62
CA ASN A 198 24.46 -8.04 4.01
C ASN A 198 24.56 -9.44 4.63
N LYS A 199 25.77 -9.81 5.08
CA LYS A 199 26.05 -11.13 5.67
C LYS A 199 25.41 -11.36 7.04
N GLU A 200 24.90 -10.31 7.68
CA GLU A 200 24.26 -10.41 9.00
C GLU A 200 22.81 -10.86 8.92
N ILE A 201 22.16 -10.69 7.75
CA ILE A 201 20.76 -11.06 7.52
C ILE A 201 20.72 -12.48 6.95
N THR A 202 20.02 -13.38 7.63
CA THR A 202 19.88 -14.77 7.21
C THR A 202 18.79 -14.93 6.15
N GLU A 203 18.84 -16.02 5.37
CA GLU A 203 17.81 -16.34 4.37
C GLU A 203 16.42 -16.51 5.02
N ALA A 204 16.36 -17.09 6.24
CA ALA A 204 15.12 -17.21 6.99
C ALA A 204 14.55 -15.84 7.40
N GLU A 205 15.40 -14.88 7.75
CA GLU A 205 14.97 -13.51 8.04
C GLU A 205 14.48 -12.79 6.76
N MET A 206 15.09 -13.06 5.60
CA MET A 206 14.66 -12.50 4.31
C MET A 206 13.23 -12.93 3.93
N GLN A 207 12.74 -14.06 4.42
CA GLN A 207 11.37 -14.52 4.20
C GLN A 207 10.33 -13.73 5.02
N ASP A 208 10.75 -13.03 6.07
CA ASP A 208 9.90 -12.17 6.90
C ASP A 208 10.52 -10.76 6.99
N LEU A 209 10.47 -10.03 5.86
CA LEU A 209 10.88 -8.62 5.81
C LEU A 209 10.30 -7.79 6.96
N PRO A 210 9.00 -7.90 7.32
CA PRO A 210 8.46 -7.24 8.51
C PRO A 210 9.22 -7.54 9.81
N ALA A 211 9.67 -8.76 10.05
CA ALA A 211 10.50 -9.10 11.21
C ALA A 211 11.86 -8.40 11.17
N ILE A 212 12.49 -8.25 10.01
CA ILE A 212 13.76 -7.49 9.86
C ILE A 212 13.57 -6.04 10.29
N PHE A 213 12.48 -5.39 9.83
CA PHE A 213 12.18 -3.99 10.18
C PHE A 213 11.85 -3.77 11.66
N ASN A 214 11.38 -4.80 12.37
CA ASN A 214 11.04 -4.73 13.80
C ASN A 214 12.13 -5.32 14.71
N GLY A 215 13.17 -5.91 14.13
CA GLY A 215 14.20 -6.67 14.85
C GLY A 215 15.54 -5.93 14.97
N ARG A 216 16.59 -6.71 15.29
CA ARG A 216 17.97 -6.21 15.45
C ARG A 216 18.56 -5.61 14.16
N HIS A 217 18.02 -5.95 13.00
CA HIS A 217 18.51 -5.49 11.68
C HIS A 217 17.74 -4.27 11.14
N ALA A 218 16.92 -3.63 11.98
CA ALA A 218 16.07 -2.52 11.55
C ALA A 218 16.85 -1.33 10.96
N CYS A 219 18.05 -0.99 11.48
CA CYS A 219 18.90 0.05 10.89
C CYS A 219 19.38 -0.33 9.47
N ILE A 220 19.71 -1.61 9.28
CA ILE A 220 20.22 -2.13 8.01
C ILE A 220 19.10 -2.07 6.97
N ALA A 221 17.90 -2.55 7.33
CA ALA A 221 16.71 -2.49 6.49
C ALA A 221 16.31 -1.05 6.14
N ALA A 222 16.23 -0.16 7.13
CA ALA A 222 15.91 1.24 6.91
C ALA A 222 16.96 1.94 6.01
N SER A 223 18.25 1.67 6.22
CA SER A 223 19.31 2.22 5.39
C SER A 223 19.26 1.68 3.96
N ALA A 224 18.97 0.39 3.79
CA ALA A 224 18.79 -0.23 2.48
C ALA A 224 17.65 0.43 1.70
N VAL A 225 16.47 0.58 2.30
CA VAL A 225 15.32 1.26 1.67
C VAL A 225 15.69 2.67 1.19
N ILE A 226 16.32 3.48 2.06
CA ILE A 226 16.66 4.85 1.71
C ILE A 226 17.73 4.90 0.61
N ARG A 227 18.72 4.00 0.63
CA ARG A 227 19.73 3.89 -0.43
C ARG A 227 19.08 3.48 -1.75
N SER A 228 18.22 2.47 -1.76
CA SER A 228 17.48 2.03 -2.94
C SER A 228 16.68 3.18 -3.55
N MET A 229 16.00 3.99 -2.74
CA MET A 229 15.33 5.20 -3.25
C MET A 229 16.30 6.21 -3.87
N LEU A 230 17.43 6.48 -3.22
CA LEU A 230 18.42 7.46 -3.69
C LEU A 230 19.18 7.01 -4.95
N GLU A 231 19.37 5.70 -5.12
CA GLU A 231 20.11 5.08 -6.23
C GLU A 231 19.20 4.67 -7.40
N ALA A 232 17.88 4.68 -7.21
CA ALA A 232 16.93 4.38 -8.27
C ALA A 232 17.07 5.35 -9.46
N PRO A 233 16.85 4.86 -10.69
CA PRO A 233 16.84 5.70 -11.88
C PRO A 233 15.63 6.65 -11.88
N GLU A 234 15.69 7.71 -12.70
CA GLU A 234 14.49 8.49 -13.02
C GLU A 234 13.61 7.72 -14.02
N PRO A 235 12.26 7.82 -13.93
CA PRO A 235 11.49 8.65 -12.98
C PRO A 235 11.23 7.98 -11.61
N THR A 236 11.63 6.73 -11.42
CA THR A 236 11.35 5.92 -10.21
C THR A 236 11.77 6.62 -8.92
N LYS A 237 12.97 7.21 -8.87
CA LYS A 237 13.43 7.95 -7.68
C LYS A 237 12.50 9.10 -7.31
N THR A 238 12.10 9.91 -8.29
CA THR A 238 11.20 11.05 -8.04
C THR A 238 9.84 10.58 -7.54
N ILE A 239 9.27 9.53 -8.14
CA ILE A 239 7.97 8.96 -7.78
C ILE A 239 8.03 8.31 -6.39
N ALA A 240 9.02 7.45 -6.15
CA ALA A 240 9.15 6.74 -4.87
C ALA A 240 9.45 7.69 -3.71
N SER A 241 10.28 8.72 -3.92
CA SER A 241 10.52 9.73 -2.88
C SER A 241 9.28 10.59 -2.60
N TRP A 242 8.47 10.87 -3.62
CA TRP A 242 7.17 11.52 -3.46
C TRP A 242 6.20 10.60 -2.70
N ASP A 243 6.07 9.33 -3.08
CA ASP A 243 5.20 8.38 -2.38
C ASP A 243 5.65 8.19 -0.93
N PHE A 244 6.95 8.04 -0.67
CA PHE A 244 7.46 7.84 0.68
C PHE A 244 7.24 9.04 1.62
N LEU A 245 7.40 10.27 1.11
CA LEU A 245 7.40 11.50 1.93
C LEU A 245 6.07 12.25 1.93
N SER A 246 5.35 12.20 0.81
CA SER A 246 4.22 13.07 0.50
C SER A 246 2.89 12.35 0.45
N SER A 247 2.92 11.01 0.38
CA SER A 247 1.77 10.20 0.02
C SER A 247 0.52 10.53 0.85
N PRO A 248 -0.61 10.82 0.20
CA PRO A 248 -1.90 10.96 0.88
C PRO A 248 -2.38 9.64 1.48
N TRP A 249 -1.66 8.54 1.23
CA TRP A 249 -2.12 7.18 1.42
C TRP A 249 -1.76 6.53 2.77
N HIS A 250 -0.99 7.21 3.62
CA HIS A 250 -0.47 6.69 4.90
C HIS A 250 0.38 5.40 4.78
N GLY A 251 1.19 5.28 3.73
CA GLY A 251 2.06 4.12 3.48
C GLY A 251 2.54 4.11 2.03
N SER A 252 3.16 3.00 1.61
CA SER A 252 3.47 2.78 0.20
C SER A 252 2.21 2.62 -0.65
N ALA A 253 2.32 2.84 -1.95
CA ALA A 253 1.25 2.62 -2.91
C ALA A 253 0.62 1.22 -2.80
N SER A 254 1.42 0.17 -2.66
CA SER A 254 0.92 -1.21 -2.48
C SER A 254 0.03 -1.34 -1.23
N GLN A 255 0.49 -0.84 -0.08
CA GLN A 255 -0.29 -0.88 1.16
C GLN A 255 -1.57 -0.07 1.07
N TYR A 256 -1.53 1.07 0.38
CA TYR A 256 -2.74 1.85 0.15
C TYR A 256 -3.77 1.06 -0.62
N VAL A 257 -3.38 0.53 -1.77
CA VAL A 257 -4.24 -0.28 -2.64
C VAL A 257 -4.86 -1.44 -1.87
N LEU A 258 -4.08 -2.15 -1.05
CA LEU A 258 -4.59 -3.26 -0.24
C LEU A 258 -5.55 -2.81 0.87
N ARG A 259 -5.35 -1.62 1.46
CA ARG A 259 -6.29 -1.05 2.46
C ARG A 259 -7.55 -0.46 1.84
N THR A 260 -7.48 0.02 0.60
CA THR A 260 -8.59 0.61 -0.14
C THR A 260 -8.97 -0.23 -1.36
N ALA A 261 -9.00 -1.55 -1.17
CA ALA A 261 -9.13 -2.51 -2.27
C ALA A 261 -10.37 -2.28 -3.14
N GLU A 262 -11.52 -1.98 -2.54
CA GLU A 262 -12.75 -1.66 -3.29
C GLU A 262 -12.58 -0.42 -4.19
N HIS A 263 -11.95 0.64 -3.66
CA HIS A 263 -11.70 1.86 -4.44
C HIS A 263 -10.73 1.58 -5.60
N TYR A 264 -9.68 0.80 -5.36
CA TYR A 264 -8.73 0.43 -6.40
C TYR A 264 -9.37 -0.48 -7.47
N ALA A 265 -10.14 -1.48 -7.06
CA ALA A 265 -10.87 -2.37 -7.96
C ALA A 265 -11.85 -1.59 -8.86
N ASN A 266 -12.64 -0.69 -8.28
CA ASN A 266 -13.58 0.12 -9.05
C ASN A 266 -12.89 1.10 -10.02
N ASN A 267 -11.70 1.60 -9.67
CA ASN A 267 -10.98 2.57 -10.51
C ASN A 267 -10.09 1.92 -11.58
N GLU A 268 -9.49 0.77 -11.33
CA GLU A 268 -8.47 0.17 -12.22
C GLU A 268 -8.91 -1.14 -12.89
N PHE A 269 -10.02 -1.72 -12.40
CA PHE A 269 -10.61 -2.99 -12.88
C PHE A 269 -12.09 -2.82 -13.29
N GLY A 270 -12.54 -1.58 -13.47
CA GLY A 270 -13.81 -1.25 -14.10
C GLY A 270 -13.83 -1.55 -15.60
N LEU A 271 -15.03 -1.61 -16.18
CA LEU A 271 -15.21 -1.93 -17.62
C LEU A 271 -14.60 -0.87 -18.54
N ASP A 272 -14.51 0.38 -18.08
CA ASP A 272 -13.90 1.49 -18.80
C ASP A 272 -12.36 1.38 -18.90
N LYS A 273 -11.75 0.48 -18.12
CA LYS A 273 -10.32 0.18 -18.16
C LYS A 273 -9.96 -0.97 -19.11
N LEU A 274 -10.96 -1.66 -19.64
CA LEU A 274 -10.74 -2.68 -20.66
C LEU A 274 -10.48 -2.02 -22.03
N PRO A 275 -9.66 -2.63 -22.90
CA PRO A 275 -9.56 -2.20 -24.29
C PRO A 275 -10.95 -2.16 -24.95
N ALA A 276 -11.24 -1.11 -25.72
CA ALA A 276 -12.59 -0.89 -26.27
C ALA A 276 -13.12 -2.07 -27.11
N GLN A 277 -12.23 -2.79 -27.81
CA GLN A 277 -12.56 -3.97 -28.60
C GLN A 277 -12.93 -5.19 -27.74
N LEU A 278 -12.37 -5.30 -26.54
CA LEU A 278 -12.72 -6.31 -25.56
C LEU A 278 -14.04 -5.94 -24.88
N ALA A 279 -14.16 -4.68 -24.43
CA ALA A 279 -15.38 -4.18 -23.80
C ALA A 279 -16.62 -4.34 -24.69
N SER A 280 -16.48 -4.21 -26.02
CA SER A 280 -17.59 -4.40 -26.96
C SER A 280 -18.06 -5.85 -27.12
N GLN A 281 -17.32 -6.84 -26.59
CA GLN A 281 -17.75 -8.24 -26.55
C GLN A 281 -18.64 -8.55 -25.35
N LEU A 282 -18.64 -7.66 -24.36
CA LEU A 282 -19.40 -7.83 -23.13
C LEU A 282 -20.87 -7.42 -23.34
N PRO A 283 -21.81 -8.03 -22.59
CA PRO A 283 -23.19 -7.58 -22.58
C PRO A 283 -23.29 -6.10 -22.18
N ALA A 284 -24.31 -5.40 -22.70
CA ALA A 284 -24.56 -4.00 -22.33
C ALA A 284 -24.91 -3.87 -20.84
N SER A 285 -24.57 -2.74 -20.22
CA SER A 285 -24.92 -2.45 -18.82
C SER A 285 -26.42 -2.61 -18.58
N GLY A 286 -26.80 -3.30 -17.50
CA GLY A 286 -28.18 -3.63 -17.14
C GLY A 286 -28.79 -4.82 -17.87
N SER A 287 -28.12 -5.42 -18.87
CA SER A 287 -28.69 -6.52 -19.64
C SER A 287 -28.62 -7.88 -18.94
N LYS A 288 -27.81 -7.99 -17.88
CA LYS A 288 -27.59 -9.20 -17.07
C LYS A 288 -27.64 -8.83 -15.58
N PRO A 289 -28.84 -8.64 -15.00
CA PRO A 289 -28.97 -8.32 -13.58
C PRO A 289 -28.45 -9.46 -12.72
N LEU A 290 -27.49 -9.17 -11.84
CA LEU A 290 -26.89 -10.18 -10.93
C LEU A 290 -27.54 -10.19 -9.55
N GLY A 291 -28.33 -9.17 -9.19
CA GLY A 291 -29.07 -9.13 -7.93
C GLY A 291 -28.20 -8.90 -6.68
N PHE A 292 -26.94 -8.49 -6.86
CA PHE A 292 -26.04 -8.06 -5.79
C PHE A 292 -25.20 -6.86 -6.22
N ARG A 293 -24.80 -6.05 -5.24
CA ARG A 293 -23.74 -5.04 -5.36
C ARG A 293 -22.37 -5.65 -5.09
N SER A 294 -22.25 -6.44 -4.03
CA SER A 294 -21.02 -7.20 -3.74
C SER A 294 -21.29 -8.57 -3.13
N VAL A 295 -20.37 -9.51 -3.36
CA VAL A 295 -20.33 -10.84 -2.74
C VAL A 295 -18.96 -11.02 -2.12
N ALA A 296 -18.87 -11.42 -0.87
CA ALA A 296 -17.61 -11.79 -0.23
C ALA A 296 -17.66 -13.26 0.18
N ILE A 297 -16.66 -14.03 -0.26
CA ILE A 297 -16.50 -15.45 0.07
C ILE A 297 -15.25 -15.58 0.93
N GLU A 298 -15.42 -16.14 2.12
CA GLU A 298 -14.30 -16.46 3.01
C GLU A 298 -14.15 -17.97 3.16
N GLY A 299 -12.91 -18.42 3.24
CA GLY A 299 -12.61 -19.83 3.43
C GLY A 299 -11.17 -20.06 3.88
N ASP A 300 -10.79 -21.33 3.94
CA ASP A 300 -9.41 -21.75 4.18
C ASP A 300 -8.85 -22.44 2.95
N TRP A 301 -7.56 -22.24 2.70
CA TRP A 301 -6.75 -23.11 1.86
C TRP A 301 -6.07 -24.12 2.78
N GLU A 302 -6.19 -25.40 2.44
CA GLU A 302 -5.56 -26.52 3.14
C GLU A 302 -4.70 -27.31 2.14
N ASN A 303 -3.39 -27.35 2.34
CA ASN A 303 -2.46 -28.17 1.57
C ASN A 303 -1.84 -29.23 2.47
N GLN A 304 -2.21 -30.50 2.26
CA GLN A 304 -1.72 -31.61 3.09
C GLN A 304 -0.22 -31.88 2.94
N SER A 305 0.35 -31.57 1.76
CA SER A 305 1.77 -31.75 1.49
C SER A 305 2.61 -30.63 2.10
N HIS A 306 2.02 -29.44 2.22
CA HIS A 306 2.67 -28.24 2.74
C HIS A 306 1.74 -27.45 3.67
N PRO A 307 1.50 -27.94 4.90
CA PRO A 307 0.59 -27.28 5.85
C PRO A 307 1.04 -25.86 6.24
N GLU A 308 2.31 -25.51 6.01
CA GLU A 308 2.83 -24.15 6.18
C GLU A 308 2.20 -23.11 5.26
N PHE A 309 1.57 -23.54 4.15
CA PHE A 309 0.83 -22.68 3.23
C PHE A 309 -0.66 -22.60 3.54
N ASP A 310 -1.13 -23.30 4.58
CA ASP A 310 -2.51 -23.19 5.03
C ASP A 310 -2.81 -21.74 5.44
N GLY A 311 -3.97 -21.24 5.02
CA GLY A 311 -4.30 -19.85 5.25
C GLY A 311 -5.76 -19.53 5.01
N ARG A 312 -6.29 -18.58 5.79
CA ARG A 312 -7.63 -18.06 5.55
C ARG A 312 -7.59 -17.06 4.41
N TYR A 313 -8.53 -17.15 3.49
CA TYR A 313 -8.69 -16.22 2.38
C TYR A 313 -10.05 -15.52 2.41
N ARG A 314 -10.11 -14.37 1.76
CA ARG A 314 -11.34 -13.65 1.40
C ARG A 314 -11.23 -13.24 -0.06
N LYS A 315 -12.20 -13.68 -0.88
CA LYS A 315 -12.40 -13.17 -2.25
C LYS A 315 -13.67 -12.35 -2.29
N THR A 316 -13.53 -11.06 -2.61
CA THR A 316 -14.66 -10.14 -2.79
C THR A 316 -14.90 -9.93 -4.27
N TYR A 317 -16.16 -9.86 -4.66
CA TYR A 317 -16.65 -9.61 -6.01
C TYR A 317 -17.56 -8.38 -5.98
N TRP A 318 -17.38 -7.46 -6.93
CA TRP A 318 -18.21 -6.27 -7.11
C TRP A 318 -18.86 -6.31 -8.49
N ASN A 319 -20.17 -6.14 -8.53
CA ASN A 319 -20.95 -6.16 -9.76
C ASN A 319 -20.61 -4.95 -10.65
N LEU A 320 -20.18 -5.21 -11.88
CA LEU A 320 -19.87 -4.17 -12.86
C LEU A 320 -21.08 -3.89 -13.75
N HIS A 321 -22.02 -3.12 -13.19
CA HIS A 321 -23.16 -2.55 -13.91
C HIS A 321 -24.10 -3.58 -14.55
N ASP A 322 -24.30 -4.75 -13.93
CA ASP A 322 -25.23 -5.78 -14.42
C ASP A 322 -24.95 -6.19 -15.87
N THR A 323 -23.66 -6.33 -16.19
CA THR A 323 -23.18 -6.86 -17.47
C THR A 323 -22.89 -8.36 -17.40
N GLY A 324 -22.92 -8.95 -16.19
CA GLY A 324 -22.40 -10.27 -15.91
C GLY A 324 -20.90 -10.31 -15.61
N ALA A 325 -20.19 -9.19 -15.78
CA ALA A 325 -18.80 -9.05 -15.36
C ALA A 325 -18.69 -8.52 -13.92
N VAL A 326 -17.61 -8.88 -13.25
CA VAL A 326 -17.32 -8.49 -11.86
C VAL A 326 -15.88 -8.03 -11.71
N ALA A 327 -15.63 -7.06 -10.83
CA ALA A 327 -14.29 -6.81 -10.33
C ALA A 327 -14.07 -7.69 -9.09
N THR A 328 -12.86 -8.19 -8.88
CA THR A 328 -12.54 -9.10 -7.78
C THR A 328 -11.31 -8.66 -7.02
N PHE A 329 -11.28 -9.02 -5.74
CA PHE A 329 -10.11 -8.87 -4.87
C PHE A 329 -9.99 -10.11 -3.99
N LEU A 330 -8.92 -10.88 -4.21
CA LEU A 330 -8.51 -11.99 -3.37
C LEU A 330 -7.42 -11.53 -2.42
N SER A 331 -7.59 -11.79 -1.12
CA SER A 331 -6.62 -11.49 -0.08
C SER A 331 -6.65 -12.54 1.01
N ARG A 332 -5.66 -12.50 1.91
CA ARG A 332 -5.73 -13.24 3.18
C ARG A 332 -6.77 -12.62 4.11
N ALA A 333 -7.42 -13.46 4.92
CA ALA A 333 -8.51 -13.09 5.82
C ALA A 333 -8.21 -13.34 7.31
N ASP A 334 -6.93 -13.50 7.66
CA ASP A 334 -6.53 -13.65 9.06
C ASP A 334 -6.81 -12.35 9.83
N ALA A 335 -7.76 -12.37 10.76
CA ALA A 335 -8.29 -11.18 11.44
C ALA A 335 -7.22 -10.29 12.13
N ASP A 336 -6.09 -10.88 12.54
CA ASP A 336 -5.03 -10.19 13.28
C ASP A 336 -3.81 -9.83 12.40
N LYS A 337 -3.80 -10.19 11.12
CA LYS A 337 -2.66 -9.96 10.24
C LYS A 337 -2.98 -8.90 9.19
N GLU A 338 -2.02 -8.02 8.94
CA GLU A 338 -2.11 -7.03 7.85
C GLU A 338 -2.18 -7.75 6.50
N VAL A 339 -3.05 -7.25 5.60
CA VAL A 339 -3.07 -7.71 4.21
C VAL A 339 -1.84 -7.16 3.51
N VAL A 340 -0.86 -8.03 3.28
CA VAL A 340 0.43 -7.70 2.62
C VAL A 340 0.49 -8.14 1.17
N TYR A 341 -0.51 -8.88 0.70
CA TYR A 341 -0.65 -9.36 -0.67
C TYR A 341 -2.13 -9.45 -1.02
N GLY A 342 -2.45 -9.15 -2.28
CA GLY A 342 -3.75 -9.45 -2.86
C GLY A 342 -3.72 -9.45 -4.38
N ARG A 343 -4.71 -10.12 -4.96
CA ARG A 343 -4.90 -10.24 -6.41
C ARG A 343 -6.19 -9.57 -6.82
N PHE A 344 -6.09 -8.62 -7.73
CA PHE A 344 -7.21 -7.91 -8.33
C PHE A 344 -7.50 -8.48 -9.71
N ALA A 345 -8.77 -8.58 -10.08
CA ALA A 345 -9.14 -8.95 -11.44
C ALA A 345 -10.46 -8.32 -11.90
N THR A 346 -10.66 -8.29 -13.22
CA THR A 346 -11.97 -8.16 -13.86
C THR A 346 -12.29 -9.53 -14.47
N GLU A 347 -13.41 -10.13 -14.10
CA GLU A 347 -13.82 -11.47 -14.54
C GLU A 347 -15.16 -11.38 -15.30
N PHE A 348 -15.32 -12.19 -16.35
CA PHE A 348 -16.59 -12.37 -17.07
C PHE A 348 -16.78 -13.85 -17.40
N GLY A 349 -17.85 -14.46 -16.87
CA GLY A 349 -18.01 -15.91 -16.89
C GLY A 349 -16.82 -16.58 -16.21
N PHE A 350 -16.17 -17.51 -16.89
CA PHE A 350 -14.95 -18.18 -16.42
C PHE A 350 -13.65 -17.48 -16.86
N ALA A 351 -13.72 -16.38 -17.61
CA ALA A 351 -12.55 -15.69 -18.13
C ALA A 351 -12.11 -14.54 -17.22
N GLY A 352 -10.83 -14.51 -16.87
CA GLY A 352 -10.18 -13.28 -16.40
C GLY A 352 -9.92 -12.36 -17.59
N LEU A 353 -10.41 -11.12 -17.54
CA LEU A 353 -10.25 -10.13 -18.60
C LEU A 353 -9.05 -9.20 -18.36
N ARG A 354 -8.76 -8.96 -17.08
CA ARG A 354 -7.66 -8.14 -16.60
C ARG A 354 -7.32 -8.61 -15.19
N ASP A 355 -6.05 -8.71 -14.83
CA ASP A 355 -5.66 -9.02 -13.46
C ASP A 355 -4.29 -8.44 -13.08
N GLN A 356 -4.08 -8.26 -11.78
CA GLN A 356 -2.82 -7.78 -11.24
C GLN A 356 -2.63 -8.28 -9.80
N GLU A 357 -1.41 -8.67 -9.48
CA GLU A 357 -1.01 -8.94 -8.10
C GLU A 357 -0.34 -7.70 -7.51
N VAL A 358 -0.71 -7.38 -6.27
CA VAL A 358 -0.15 -6.24 -5.52
C VAL A 358 0.23 -6.75 -4.13
N GLY A 359 1.45 -6.48 -3.69
CA GLY A 359 1.89 -6.91 -2.38
C GLY A 359 3.37 -6.61 -2.11
N THR A 360 3.79 -6.99 -0.91
CA THR A 360 5.18 -6.98 -0.43
C THR A 360 5.84 -8.31 -0.80
N GLY A 361 7.12 -8.27 -1.18
CA GLY A 361 7.93 -9.43 -1.55
C GLY A 361 7.66 -9.97 -2.95
N ILE A 362 6.90 -9.24 -3.77
CA ILE A 362 6.60 -9.62 -5.16
C ILE A 362 6.95 -8.50 -6.13
N ARG A 363 7.27 -8.90 -7.36
CA ARG A 363 7.36 -7.94 -8.47
C ARG A 363 5.95 -7.59 -8.93
N ILE A 364 5.54 -6.34 -8.70
CA ILE A 364 4.25 -5.83 -9.16
C ILE A 364 4.39 -5.54 -10.65
N SER A 365 3.81 -6.40 -11.47
CA SER A 365 3.75 -6.19 -12.92
C SER A 365 2.60 -5.23 -13.27
N PRO A 366 2.66 -4.54 -14.42
CA PRO A 366 1.48 -3.89 -14.97
C PRO A 366 0.31 -4.89 -15.09
N PRO A 367 -0.94 -4.45 -15.00
CA PRO A 367 -2.09 -5.36 -15.11
C PRO A 367 -2.04 -6.16 -16.41
N ALA A 368 -2.11 -7.47 -16.27
CA ALA A 368 -2.25 -8.38 -17.39
C ALA A 368 -3.63 -8.19 -18.04
N VAL A 369 -3.73 -8.41 -19.33
CA VAL A 369 -4.97 -8.21 -20.10
C VAL A 369 -5.24 -9.42 -20.98
N PHE A 370 -6.52 -9.72 -21.20
CA PHE A 370 -6.93 -10.74 -22.15
C PHE A 370 -6.24 -10.54 -23.51
N PRO A 371 -5.78 -11.59 -24.21
CA PRO A 371 -5.01 -11.41 -25.44
C PRO A 371 -5.84 -10.74 -26.55
N ALA A 372 -5.30 -9.67 -27.14
CA ALA A 372 -5.98 -8.91 -28.18
C ALA A 372 -6.36 -9.74 -29.42
N SER A 373 -5.52 -10.73 -29.77
CA SER A 373 -5.78 -11.67 -30.87
C SER A 373 -6.99 -12.58 -30.63
N GLN A 374 -7.49 -12.63 -29.39
CA GLN A 374 -8.55 -13.55 -28.97
C GLN A 374 -9.74 -12.83 -28.35
N PHE A 375 -9.83 -11.49 -28.40
CA PHE A 375 -10.95 -10.74 -27.81
C PHE A 375 -12.33 -11.27 -28.18
N SER A 376 -12.55 -11.74 -29.42
CA SER A 376 -13.82 -12.36 -29.84
C SER A 376 -14.22 -13.61 -29.03
N MET A 377 -13.28 -14.24 -28.33
CA MET A 377 -13.54 -15.34 -27.40
C MET A 377 -14.13 -14.86 -26.07
N ALA A 378 -14.01 -13.58 -25.71
CA ALA A 378 -14.57 -13.02 -24.48
C ALA A 378 -16.08 -12.71 -24.60
N SER A 379 -16.84 -13.67 -25.12
CA SER A 379 -18.28 -13.58 -25.31
C SER A 379 -19.00 -14.65 -24.48
N GLU A 380 -20.27 -14.39 -24.14
CA GLU A 380 -21.05 -15.25 -23.24
C GLU A 380 -21.06 -16.73 -23.68
N SER A 381 -21.18 -17.00 -24.99
CA SER A 381 -21.21 -18.36 -25.53
C SER A 381 -19.92 -19.15 -25.35
N ASN A 382 -18.80 -18.45 -25.13
CA ASN A 382 -17.47 -19.03 -25.05
C ASN A 382 -16.94 -19.10 -23.61
N VAL A 383 -17.28 -18.12 -22.77
CA VAL A 383 -16.71 -18.01 -21.41
C VAL A 383 -17.69 -18.40 -20.31
N VAL A 384 -19.00 -18.40 -20.54
CA VAL A 384 -19.97 -18.91 -19.56
C VAL A 384 -20.02 -20.43 -19.68
N PRO A 385 -19.58 -21.18 -18.65
CA PRO A 385 -19.52 -22.63 -18.72
C PRO A 385 -20.90 -23.22 -18.98
N GLN A 386 -21.01 -24.11 -19.97
CA GLN A 386 -22.23 -24.87 -20.24
C GLN A 386 -22.06 -26.30 -19.70
N PRO A 387 -23.09 -26.96 -19.14
CA PRO A 387 -22.93 -28.29 -18.54
C PRO A 387 -22.47 -29.36 -19.54
N ASN A 388 -21.59 -30.26 -19.09
CA ASN A 388 -21.03 -31.37 -19.87
C ASN A 388 -20.37 -30.95 -21.21
N LYS A 389 -19.56 -29.89 -21.19
CA LYS A 389 -18.84 -29.34 -22.34
C LYS A 389 -17.37 -29.17 -22.04
N SER A 390 -16.57 -29.22 -23.10
CA SER A 390 -15.18 -28.79 -23.06
C SER A 390 -15.05 -27.45 -23.77
N PHE A 391 -14.21 -26.57 -23.23
CA PHE A 391 -13.95 -25.25 -23.79
C PHE A 391 -12.52 -24.82 -23.45
N ARG A 392 -12.05 -23.78 -24.12
CA ARG A 392 -10.73 -23.19 -23.87
C ARG A 392 -10.88 -21.71 -23.58
N VAL A 393 -10.14 -21.23 -22.60
CA VAL A 393 -10.12 -19.82 -22.22
C VAL A 393 -8.68 -19.32 -22.26
N PRO A 394 -8.38 -18.27 -23.02
CA PRO A 394 -7.08 -17.61 -22.97
C PRO A 394 -6.72 -17.13 -21.58
N ALA A 395 -5.46 -17.28 -21.18
CA ALA A 395 -4.94 -16.60 -20.01
C ALA A 395 -4.61 -15.14 -20.35
N THR A 396 -4.87 -14.24 -19.41
CA THR A 396 -4.38 -12.86 -19.46
C THR A 396 -2.86 -12.82 -19.59
N GLN A 397 -2.33 -11.83 -20.31
CA GLN A 397 -0.90 -11.70 -20.56
C GLN A 397 -0.35 -10.35 -20.05
N PRO A 398 0.85 -10.33 -19.46
CA PRO A 398 1.71 -11.50 -19.17
C PRO A 398 1.11 -12.39 -18.06
N SER A 399 1.24 -13.70 -18.20
CA SER A 399 0.77 -14.67 -17.21
C SER A 399 1.90 -15.16 -16.30
N VAL A 400 1.53 -15.63 -15.11
CA VAL A 400 2.43 -16.42 -14.25
C VAL A 400 2.68 -17.78 -14.91
N ASP A 401 3.91 -18.29 -14.79
CA ASP A 401 4.35 -19.60 -15.33
C ASP A 401 4.18 -19.79 -16.84
N ASP A 402 4.13 -18.70 -17.60
CA ASP A 402 3.94 -18.70 -19.07
C ASP A 402 2.68 -19.45 -19.52
N VAL A 403 1.61 -19.44 -18.70
CA VAL A 403 0.31 -20.03 -19.06
C VAL A 403 -0.26 -19.30 -20.27
N GLY A 404 -0.55 -20.03 -21.35
CA GLY A 404 -1.17 -19.49 -22.56
C GLY A 404 -2.69 -19.64 -22.57
N ASP A 405 -3.18 -20.82 -22.18
CA ASP A 405 -4.60 -21.14 -22.15
C ASP A 405 -5.00 -22.07 -21.01
N TYR A 406 -6.26 -21.99 -20.62
CA TYR A 406 -6.94 -22.93 -19.75
C TYR A 406 -7.77 -23.89 -20.59
N GLN A 407 -7.52 -25.19 -20.45
CA GLN A 407 -8.28 -26.24 -21.11
C GLN A 407 -9.26 -26.84 -20.12
N CYS A 408 -10.54 -26.53 -20.30
CA CYS A 408 -11.57 -26.74 -19.29
C CYS A 408 -12.58 -27.80 -19.72
N GLN A 409 -13.08 -28.53 -18.74
CA GLN A 409 -14.22 -29.44 -18.86
C GLN A 409 -15.23 -29.13 -17.75
N THR A 410 -16.50 -29.06 -18.12
CA THR A 410 -17.61 -28.92 -17.19
C THR A 410 -18.33 -30.25 -16.96
N TYR A 411 -19.04 -30.33 -15.84
CA TYR A 411 -19.82 -31.51 -15.46
C TYR A 411 -21.33 -31.23 -15.42
N GLY A 412 -22.09 -32.13 -14.82
CA GLY A 412 -23.53 -31.96 -14.63
C GLY A 412 -23.86 -30.77 -13.73
N LYS A 413 -24.99 -30.13 -14.02
CA LYS A 413 -25.53 -29.01 -13.25
C LYS A 413 -26.07 -29.48 -11.89
N TYR A 414 -25.89 -28.69 -10.85
CA TYR A 414 -26.39 -29.00 -9.50
C TYR A 414 -26.74 -27.73 -8.71
N PRO A 415 -27.52 -27.80 -7.61
CA PRO A 415 -27.87 -26.60 -6.84
C PRO A 415 -26.65 -25.94 -6.20
N ALA A 416 -26.52 -24.61 -6.30
CA ALA A 416 -25.41 -23.85 -5.72
C ALA A 416 -25.29 -24.04 -4.19
N SER A 417 -26.39 -24.37 -3.52
CA SER A 417 -26.43 -24.72 -2.10
C SER A 417 -25.56 -25.93 -1.72
N LYS A 418 -25.14 -26.76 -2.69
CA LYS A 418 -24.13 -27.81 -2.48
C LYS A 418 -22.70 -27.29 -2.39
N VAL A 419 -22.42 -26.12 -2.97
CA VAL A 419 -21.13 -25.42 -2.82
C VAL A 419 -21.07 -24.78 -1.45
N PHE A 420 -22.10 -23.99 -1.11
CA PHE A 420 -22.28 -23.42 0.22
C PHE A 420 -23.78 -23.17 0.46
N LYS A 421 -24.28 -23.53 1.64
CA LYS A 421 -25.72 -23.61 1.96
C LYS A 421 -26.54 -22.35 1.63
N ASP A 422 -25.92 -21.16 1.73
CA ASP A 422 -26.60 -19.86 1.57
C ASP A 422 -26.57 -19.36 0.12
N LEU A 423 -25.91 -20.08 -0.79
CA LEU A 423 -25.88 -19.77 -2.22
C LEU A 423 -27.16 -20.25 -2.92
N THR A 424 -27.67 -19.41 -3.81
CA THR A 424 -28.90 -19.65 -4.57
C THR A 424 -28.63 -20.06 -6.02
N GLY A 425 -29.67 -20.61 -6.65
CA GLY A 425 -29.63 -20.99 -8.05
C GLY A 425 -28.79 -22.24 -8.30
N ASP A 426 -28.16 -22.26 -9.45
CA ASP A 426 -27.45 -23.43 -9.94
C ASP A 426 -25.95 -23.19 -10.06
N ALA A 427 -25.21 -24.29 -9.99
CA ALA A 427 -23.78 -24.35 -10.17
C ALA A 427 -23.37 -25.46 -11.16
N VAL A 428 -22.17 -25.33 -11.69
CA VAL A 428 -21.48 -26.38 -12.44
C VAL A 428 -20.01 -26.41 -12.05
N ASP A 429 -19.48 -27.62 -11.90
CA ASP A 429 -18.03 -27.78 -11.71
C ASP A 429 -17.30 -27.58 -13.03
N VAL A 430 -16.22 -26.82 -12.99
CA VAL A 430 -15.29 -26.57 -14.09
C VAL A 430 -13.92 -27.05 -13.66
N SER A 431 -13.38 -28.05 -14.35
CA SER A 431 -12.01 -28.54 -14.15
C SER A 431 -11.15 -28.07 -15.31
N CYS A 432 -10.11 -27.30 -15.03
CA CYS A 432 -9.22 -26.73 -16.04
C CYS A 432 -7.77 -27.15 -15.81
N HIS A 433 -7.06 -27.39 -16.91
CA HIS A 433 -5.61 -27.49 -16.92
C HIS A 433 -5.05 -26.16 -17.43
N ALA A 434 -4.18 -25.53 -16.66
CA ALA A 434 -3.42 -24.37 -17.10
C ALA A 434 -2.24 -24.86 -17.95
N VAL A 435 -2.26 -24.53 -19.23
CA VAL A 435 -1.29 -25.01 -20.22
C VAL A 435 -0.38 -23.87 -20.64
N SER A 436 0.93 -24.11 -20.60
CA SER A 436 1.93 -23.13 -21.03
C SER A 436 1.88 -22.90 -22.53
N VAL A 437 2.53 -21.81 -22.99
CA VAL A 437 2.76 -21.56 -24.42
C VAL A 437 3.55 -22.69 -25.12
N THR A 438 4.26 -23.53 -24.38
CA THR A 438 4.98 -24.72 -24.87
C THR A 438 4.15 -26.00 -24.82
N GLY A 439 2.89 -25.94 -24.36
CA GLY A 439 1.99 -27.09 -24.25
C GLY A 439 2.14 -27.92 -22.97
N VAL A 440 2.95 -27.48 -22.00
CA VAL A 440 3.17 -28.17 -20.73
C VAL A 440 2.08 -27.76 -19.74
N THR A 441 1.43 -28.73 -19.10
CA THR A 441 0.50 -28.44 -17.99
C THR A 441 1.27 -27.93 -16.79
N LYS A 442 0.89 -26.76 -16.27
CA LYS A 442 1.49 -26.11 -15.11
C LYS A 442 0.80 -26.49 -13.81
N TYR A 443 -0.53 -26.40 -13.81
CA TYR A 443 -1.37 -26.79 -12.68
C TYR A 443 -2.77 -27.15 -13.18
N GLN A 444 -3.54 -27.82 -12.33
CA GLN A 444 -4.96 -28.11 -12.54
C GLN A 444 -5.78 -27.40 -11.47
N VAL A 445 -6.86 -26.74 -11.87
CA VAL A 445 -7.79 -26.09 -10.94
C VAL A 445 -9.19 -26.66 -11.15
N ARG A 446 -9.93 -26.86 -10.05
CA ARG A 446 -11.37 -27.12 -10.10
C ARG A 446 -12.11 -26.02 -9.36
N GLU A 447 -13.10 -25.46 -10.02
CA GLU A 447 -13.93 -24.38 -9.49
C GLU A 447 -15.41 -24.73 -9.69
N ALA A 448 -16.27 -24.21 -8.82
CA ALA A 448 -17.70 -24.19 -9.03
C ALA A 448 -18.09 -22.84 -9.62
N TYR A 449 -18.63 -22.86 -10.84
CA TYR A 449 -19.22 -21.67 -11.46
C TYR A 449 -20.67 -21.52 -10.99
N LEU A 450 -21.01 -20.36 -10.44
CA LEU A 450 -22.31 -20.05 -9.85
C LEU A 450 -23.11 -19.16 -10.82
N TYR A 451 -24.19 -19.69 -11.41
CA TYR A 451 -24.90 -19.00 -12.50
C TYR A 451 -25.60 -17.71 -12.06
N ASP A 452 -26.27 -17.71 -10.90
CA ASP A 452 -26.97 -16.53 -10.38
C ASP A 452 -26.03 -15.37 -10.08
N TYR A 453 -24.76 -15.68 -9.79
CA TYR A 453 -23.77 -14.71 -9.37
C TYR A 453 -22.78 -14.34 -10.49
N SER A 454 -22.70 -15.14 -11.56
CA SER A 454 -21.71 -15.02 -12.63
C SER A 454 -20.26 -14.99 -12.11
N ILE A 455 -19.97 -15.82 -11.10
CA ILE A 455 -18.65 -15.94 -10.47
C ILE A 455 -18.21 -17.40 -10.37
N SER A 456 -16.89 -17.63 -10.34
CA SER A 456 -16.30 -18.92 -10.02
C SER A 456 -15.72 -18.94 -8.61
N VAL A 457 -15.92 -20.06 -7.90
CA VAL A 457 -15.36 -20.32 -6.57
C VAL A 457 -14.43 -21.52 -6.63
N ARG A 458 -13.16 -21.31 -6.30
CA ARG A 458 -12.16 -22.38 -6.29
C ARG A 458 -12.51 -23.44 -5.25
N LEU A 459 -12.49 -24.70 -5.68
CA LEU A 459 -12.70 -25.89 -4.84
C LEU A 459 -11.37 -26.55 -4.49
N PHE A 460 -10.50 -26.73 -5.49
CA PHE A 460 -9.13 -27.19 -5.26
C PHE A 460 -8.20 -26.78 -6.42
N GLU A 461 -6.90 -26.84 -6.15
CA GLU A 461 -5.81 -26.69 -7.11
C GLU A 461 -4.80 -27.82 -6.89
N ILE A 462 -4.22 -28.32 -7.98
CA ILE A 462 -3.14 -29.29 -7.98
C ILE A 462 -1.98 -28.66 -8.77
N ASP A 463 -0.88 -28.39 -8.10
CA ASP A 463 0.31 -27.80 -8.69
C ASP A 463 1.57 -28.55 -8.24
N LYS A 464 2.74 -27.92 -8.40
CA LYS A 464 4.03 -28.47 -7.97
C LYS A 464 4.12 -28.70 -6.45
N ASP A 465 3.33 -27.99 -5.66
CA ASP A 465 3.26 -28.04 -4.21
C ASP A 465 2.12 -28.99 -3.75
N GLY A 466 1.49 -29.72 -4.67
CA GLY A 466 0.52 -30.76 -4.37
C GLY A 466 -0.93 -30.28 -4.40
N LEU A 467 -1.80 -30.93 -3.64
CA LEU A 467 -3.24 -30.64 -3.61
C LEU A 467 -3.54 -29.59 -2.55
N THR A 468 -4.01 -28.43 -2.99
CA THR A 468 -4.57 -27.38 -2.12
C THR A 468 -6.09 -27.38 -2.24
N VAL A 469 -6.80 -27.65 -1.14
CA VAL A 469 -8.27 -27.67 -1.08
C VAL A 469 -8.77 -26.35 -0.49
N SER A 470 -9.83 -25.81 -1.08
CA SER A 470 -10.52 -24.61 -0.61
C SER A 470 -11.79 -24.99 0.14
N ARG A 471 -11.93 -24.54 1.39
CA ARG A 471 -13.12 -24.77 2.23
C ARG A 471 -13.81 -23.47 2.55
N ILE A 472 -14.99 -23.27 1.97
CA ILE A 472 -15.80 -22.06 2.21
C ILE A 472 -16.36 -22.10 3.64
N ARG A 473 -16.11 -21.02 4.39
CA ARG A 473 -16.61 -20.80 5.75
C ARG A 473 -17.82 -19.88 5.80
N ASP A 474 -17.79 -18.83 4.99
CA ASP A 474 -18.80 -17.78 5.02
C ASP A 474 -19.02 -17.19 3.62
N VAL A 475 -20.26 -16.79 3.36
CA VAL A 475 -20.65 -16.06 2.15
C VAL A 475 -21.53 -14.89 2.57
N THR A 476 -21.07 -13.68 2.29
CA THR A 476 -21.82 -12.44 2.54
C THR A 476 -22.24 -11.83 1.20
N VAL A 477 -23.55 -11.69 0.97
CA VAL A 477 -24.12 -11.05 -0.21
C VAL A 477 -24.73 -9.69 0.19
N THR A 478 -24.31 -8.63 -0.49
CA THR A 478 -24.82 -7.27 -0.30
C THR A 478 -25.59 -6.85 -1.54
N GLN A 479 -26.84 -6.40 -1.37
CA GLN A 479 -27.72 -5.94 -2.46
C GLN A 479 -27.48 -4.49 -2.84
#